data_AF-A0A0V1B494-F1
#
_entry.id   AF-A0A0V1B494-F1
#
_cell.length_a   1.000
_cell.length_b   1.000
_cell.length_c   1.000
_cell.angle_alpha   90.00
_cell.angle_beta   90.00
_cell.angle_gamma   90.00
#
_symmetry.space_group_name_H-M   'P 1'
#
loop_
_entity.id
_entity.type
_entity.pdbx_description
1 polymer ?
#
loop_
_entity_poly.entity_id
_entity_poly.type
_entity_poly.pdbx_seq_one_letter_code
_entity_poly.pdbx_strand_id
1 'polypeptide(L)'
;MHTPASQLPKSANRAFVLYVAGTSVVNLSYYDRERIIQKEIIDPRNLALQKGKLDKSREPFGVRRKDFYDISCVEKLLGPKFLEAVLHETDGVVFQPVNDPYRGGSSPKLLKWKPPELNSVDFLLHIKKDTRPGSLGTLIGHLMVTGLHAPFDYIKMTKDLMKYDGKIIECTVADGAWKFLRERTDKDSPNSYQTAQAVKESIRFPVTQSDLLKFVKEHSYRPF
;
A
#
# COMPACT_ATOMS: atom_id res chain seq x y z
N MET A 1 -15.94 14.56 38.71
CA MET A 1 -16.23 13.24 38.12
C MET A 1 -15.43 13.15 36.83
N HIS A 2 -14.33 12.39 36.84
CA HIS A 2 -13.45 12.27 35.68
C HIS A 2 -14.04 11.30 34.66
N THR A 3 -14.28 11.80 33.45
CA THR A 3 -14.56 10.99 32.27
C THR A 3 -13.33 10.10 31.98
N PRO A 4 -13.48 8.78 31.77
CA PRO A 4 -12.34 7.94 31.41
C PRO A 4 -11.81 8.37 30.05
N ALA A 5 -10.48 8.48 29.95
CA ALA A 5 -9.79 8.65 28.67
C ALA A 5 -10.27 7.57 27.69
N SER A 6 -10.84 8.01 26.57
CA SER A 6 -11.12 7.16 25.42
C SER A 6 -9.82 6.48 25.02
N GLN A 7 -9.72 5.17 25.28
CA GLN A 7 -8.62 4.37 24.77
C GLN A 7 -8.65 4.49 23.24
N LEU A 8 -7.64 5.15 22.67
CA LEU A 8 -7.38 5.15 21.24
C LEU A 8 -7.47 3.69 20.75
N PRO A 9 -8.13 3.42 19.62
CA PRO A 9 -8.30 2.05 19.14
C PRO A 9 -6.92 1.43 18.93
N LYS A 10 -6.66 0.33 19.65
CA LYS A 10 -5.43 -0.45 19.47
C LYS A 10 -5.26 -0.77 17.99
N SER A 11 -4.05 -0.62 17.47
CA SER A 11 -3.72 -1.00 16.10
C SER A 11 -4.16 -2.46 15.88
N ALA A 12 -4.89 -2.69 14.79
CA ALA A 12 -5.37 -4.01 14.43
C ALA A 12 -4.40 -4.63 13.44
N ASN A 13 -3.74 -5.71 13.85
CA ASN A 13 -2.87 -6.48 12.96
C ASN A 13 -3.72 -7.47 12.17
N ARG A 14 -3.49 -7.49 10.85
CA ARG A 14 -4.16 -8.37 9.89
C ARG A 14 -3.28 -9.60 9.64
N ALA A 15 -3.81 -10.79 9.92
CA ALA A 15 -3.05 -12.03 9.80
C ALA A 15 -3.07 -12.61 8.37
N PHE A 16 -1.91 -13.12 7.95
CA PHE A 16 -1.74 -14.08 6.85
C PHE A 16 -1.00 -15.30 7.41
N VAL A 17 -1.36 -16.52 6.99
CA VAL A 17 -0.72 -17.74 7.50
C VAL A 17 0.13 -18.41 6.43
N LEU A 18 1.36 -18.72 6.81
CA LEU A 18 2.32 -19.49 6.00
C LEU A 18 2.69 -20.81 6.68
N TYR A 19 2.58 -20.85 8.00
CA TYR A 19 2.92 -21.97 8.85
C TYR A 19 2.00 -21.97 10.08
N VAL A 20 1.48 -23.13 10.46
CA VAL A 20 0.63 -23.30 11.64
C VAL A 20 0.94 -24.64 12.30
N ALA A 21 1.09 -24.64 13.63
CA ALA A 21 1.26 -25.87 14.42
C ALA A 21 2.29 -26.87 13.88
N GLY A 22 3.45 -26.39 13.41
CA GLY A 22 4.49 -27.27 12.86
C GLY A 22 4.32 -27.67 11.38
N THR A 23 3.29 -27.15 10.71
CA THR A 23 2.96 -27.51 9.32
C THR A 23 3.01 -26.28 8.41
N SER A 24 3.74 -26.42 7.30
CA SER A 24 3.75 -25.43 6.23
C SER A 24 2.47 -25.52 5.41
N VAL A 25 1.80 -24.39 5.23
CA VAL A 25 0.54 -24.29 4.47
C VAL A 25 0.71 -23.49 3.18
N VAL A 26 1.94 -23.13 2.81
CA VAL A 26 2.26 -22.30 1.64
C VAL A 26 1.81 -22.92 0.32
N ASN A 27 1.70 -24.25 0.24
CA ASN A 27 1.27 -24.94 -0.98
C ASN A 27 -0.25 -25.09 -1.10
N LEU A 28 -1.00 -24.70 -0.08
CA LEU A 28 -2.47 -24.71 -0.13
C LEU A 28 -3.01 -23.49 -0.88
N SER A 29 -4.22 -23.64 -1.40
CA SER A 29 -4.97 -22.53 -1.99
C SER A 29 -5.12 -21.38 -0.98
N TYR A 30 -5.31 -20.16 -1.48
CA TYR A 30 -5.62 -19.02 -0.62
C TYR A 30 -6.87 -19.29 0.23
N TYR A 31 -7.90 -19.91 -0.34
CA TYR A 31 -9.14 -20.26 0.37
C TYR A 31 -8.88 -21.21 1.55
N ASP A 32 -8.07 -22.25 1.36
CA ASP A 32 -7.71 -23.17 2.43
C ASP A 32 -6.87 -22.48 3.52
N ARG A 33 -5.90 -21.64 3.12
CA ARG A 33 -5.10 -20.86 4.06
C ARG A 33 -5.97 -19.89 4.88
N GLU A 34 -6.95 -19.25 4.24
CA GLU A 34 -7.90 -18.37 4.91
C GLU A 34 -8.78 -19.13 5.91
N ARG A 35 -9.29 -20.30 5.53
CA ARG A 35 -10.05 -21.19 6.41
C ARG A 35 -9.23 -21.63 7.63
N ILE A 36 -7.94 -21.90 7.43
CA ILE A 36 -7.01 -22.25 8.52
C ILE A 36 -6.83 -21.05 9.48
N ILE A 37 -6.64 -19.83 8.97
CA ILE A 37 -6.58 -18.63 9.83
C ILE A 37 -7.84 -18.52 10.69
N GLN A 38 -9.01 -18.71 10.10
CA GLN A 38 -10.26 -18.61 10.81
C GLN A 38 -10.35 -19.66 11.93
N LYS A 39 -10.15 -20.94 11.58
CA LYS A 39 -10.35 -22.07 12.50
C LYS A 39 -9.28 -22.23 13.56
N GLU A 40 -8.01 -22.00 13.21
CA GLU A 40 -6.87 -22.28 14.10
C GLU A 40 -6.44 -21.06 14.91
N ILE A 41 -6.80 -19.83 14.48
CA ILE A 41 -6.34 -18.60 15.13
C ILE A 41 -7.52 -17.75 15.63
N ILE A 42 -8.47 -17.42 14.76
CA ILE A 42 -9.52 -16.46 15.11
C ILE A 42 -10.58 -17.07 16.03
N ASP A 43 -11.13 -18.23 15.65
CA ASP A 43 -12.19 -18.88 16.42
C ASP A 43 -11.75 -19.30 17.83
N PRO A 44 -10.56 -19.90 18.04
CA PRO A 44 -10.10 -20.26 19.38
C PRO A 44 -9.90 -19.03 20.28
N ARG A 45 -9.41 -17.91 19.71
CA ARG A 45 -9.26 -16.66 20.45
C ARG A 45 -10.61 -16.05 20.83
N ASN A 46 -11.57 -16.05 19.90
CA ASN A 46 -12.93 -15.59 20.18
C ASN A 46 -13.60 -16.44 21.28
N LEU A 47 -13.39 -17.76 21.25
CA LEU A 47 -13.89 -18.65 22.30
C LEU A 47 -13.21 -18.39 23.65
N ALA A 48 -11.90 -18.14 23.67
CA ALA A 48 -11.17 -17.79 24.89
C ALA A 48 -11.64 -16.46 25.48
N LEU A 49 -11.93 -15.45 24.63
CA LEU A 49 -12.53 -14.18 25.02
C LEU A 49 -13.91 -14.38 25.66
N GLN A 50 -14.79 -15.15 25.00
CA GLN A 50 -16.13 -15.45 25.51
C GLN A 50 -16.09 -16.19 26.86
N LYS A 51 -15.11 -17.07 27.05
CA LYS A 51 -14.89 -17.82 28.30
C LYS A 51 -14.15 -17.01 29.37
N GLY A 52 -13.81 -15.74 29.13
CA GLY A 52 -13.02 -14.92 30.05
C GLY A 52 -11.58 -15.40 30.28
N LYS A 53 -11.09 -16.34 29.46
CA LYS A 53 -9.71 -16.85 29.51
C LYS A 53 -8.72 -15.91 28.83
N LEU A 54 -9.22 -14.99 28.01
CA LEU A 54 -8.44 -13.98 27.34
C LEU A 54 -9.06 -12.60 27.62
N ASP A 55 -8.23 -11.64 28.00
CA ASP A 55 -8.63 -10.26 28.24
C ASP A 55 -8.03 -9.35 27.17
N LYS A 56 -8.91 -8.83 26.30
CA LYS A 56 -8.56 -7.94 25.18
C LYS A 56 -7.88 -6.65 25.64
N SER A 57 -8.16 -6.18 26.86
CA SER A 57 -7.55 -4.96 27.41
C SER A 57 -6.06 -5.15 27.72
N ARG A 58 -5.64 -6.38 28.02
CA ARG A 58 -4.26 -6.74 28.32
C ARG A 58 -3.42 -7.08 27.09
N GLU A 59 -4.05 -7.30 25.93
CA GLU A 59 -3.30 -7.58 24.70
C GLU A 59 -2.61 -6.32 24.16
N PRO A 60 -1.38 -6.41 23.65
CA PRO A 60 -0.69 -5.24 23.08
C PRO A 60 -1.39 -4.68 21.84
N PHE A 61 -2.12 -5.51 21.09
CA PHE A 61 -2.83 -5.13 19.88
C PHE A 61 -4.03 -6.05 19.61
N GLY A 62 -4.92 -5.62 18.72
CA GLY A 62 -6.02 -6.45 18.25
C GLY A 62 -5.56 -7.38 17.13
N VAL A 63 -6.02 -8.64 17.15
CA VAL A 63 -5.82 -9.57 16.03
C VAL A 63 -7.14 -9.75 15.29
N ARG A 64 -7.13 -9.54 13.98
CA ARG A 64 -8.28 -9.76 13.09
C ARG A 64 -7.81 -10.42 11.79
N ARG A 65 -8.71 -11.20 11.16
CA ARG A 65 -8.50 -11.65 9.78
C ARG A 65 -8.75 -10.46 8.84
N LYS A 66 -8.00 -10.39 7.73
CA LYS A 66 -8.33 -9.48 6.64
C LYS A 66 -9.40 -10.14 5.77
N ASP A 67 -10.54 -9.49 5.62
CA ASP A 67 -11.60 -9.99 4.75
C ASP A 67 -11.19 -9.82 3.28
N PHE A 68 -11.39 -10.89 2.51
CA PHE A 68 -11.33 -10.88 1.05
C PHE A 68 -12.72 -11.18 0.52
N TYR A 69 -13.03 -10.59 -0.63
CA TYR A 69 -14.32 -10.70 -1.28
C TYR A 69 -14.12 -11.19 -2.71
N ASP A 70 -15.18 -11.76 -3.28
CA ASP A 70 -15.20 -12.11 -4.70
C ASP A 70 -14.95 -10.87 -5.57
N ILE A 71 -14.36 -11.08 -6.75
CA ILE A 71 -14.00 -10.00 -7.68
C ILE A 71 -15.22 -9.14 -8.06
N SER A 72 -16.42 -9.73 -8.12
CA SER A 72 -17.67 -9.01 -8.39
C SER A 72 -18.01 -7.92 -7.36
N CYS A 73 -17.41 -7.96 -6.17
CA CYS A 73 -17.63 -6.96 -5.12
C CYS A 73 -16.76 -5.70 -5.27
N VAL A 74 -15.86 -5.62 -6.27
CA VAL A 74 -14.93 -4.50 -6.42
C VAL A 74 -15.63 -3.13 -6.46
N GLU A 75 -16.79 -3.04 -7.13
CA GLU A 75 -17.57 -1.80 -7.22
C GLU A 75 -18.08 -1.36 -5.84
N LYS A 76 -18.51 -2.33 -5.02
CA LYS A 76 -18.94 -2.06 -3.64
C LYS A 76 -17.76 -1.64 -2.76
N LEU A 77 -16.60 -2.26 -2.94
CA LEU A 77 -15.38 -1.96 -2.16
C LEU A 77 -14.80 -0.58 -2.49
N LEU A 78 -14.92 -0.13 -3.74
CA LEU A 78 -14.50 1.20 -4.18
C LEU A 78 -15.61 2.25 -4.05
N GLY A 79 -16.81 1.84 -3.62
CA GLY A 79 -17.95 2.73 -3.43
C GLY A 79 -17.86 3.56 -2.14
N PRO A 80 -18.46 4.76 -2.11
CA PRO A 80 -18.35 5.69 -0.97
C PRO A 80 -18.80 5.05 0.34
N LYS A 81 -19.88 4.26 0.31
CA LYS A 81 -20.40 3.56 1.50
C LYS A 81 -19.36 2.66 2.17
N PHE A 82 -18.53 1.96 1.39
CA PHE A 82 -17.48 1.12 1.98
C PHE A 82 -16.34 1.99 2.47
N LEU A 83 -15.86 2.93 1.65
CA LEU A 83 -14.76 3.82 1.99
C LEU A 83 -15.01 4.63 3.27
N GLU A 84 -16.24 5.12 3.47
CA GLU A 84 -16.67 5.82 4.69
C GLU A 84 -16.75 4.91 5.92
N ALA A 85 -17.07 3.62 5.73
CA ALA A 85 -17.15 2.65 6.81
C ALA A 85 -15.77 2.15 7.27
N VAL A 86 -14.75 2.33 6.44
CA VAL A 86 -13.38 1.90 6.76
C VAL A 86 -12.72 2.94 7.68
N LEU A 87 -12.24 2.50 8.83
CA LEU A 87 -11.61 3.36 9.85
C LEU A 87 -10.22 3.91 9.47
N HIS A 88 -9.77 3.69 8.23
CA HIS A 88 -8.46 4.10 7.72
C HIS A 88 -8.59 4.54 6.26
N GLU A 89 -7.72 5.45 5.84
CA GLU A 89 -7.56 5.78 4.43
C GLU A 89 -7.19 4.51 3.65
N THR A 90 -7.89 4.29 2.54
CA THR A 90 -7.64 3.17 1.63
C THR A 90 -6.91 3.67 0.40
N ASP A 91 -5.83 2.99 0.04
CA ASP A 91 -4.99 3.34 -1.11
C ASP A 91 -5.29 2.52 -2.37
N GLY A 92 -6.45 1.84 -2.41
CA GLY A 92 -6.91 1.02 -3.54
C GLY A 92 -7.30 -0.41 -3.13
N VAL A 93 -7.14 -1.36 -4.06
CA VAL A 93 -7.49 -2.78 -3.87
C VAL A 93 -6.34 -3.72 -4.23
N VAL A 94 -6.33 -4.88 -3.60
CA VAL A 94 -5.36 -5.96 -3.86
C VAL A 94 -6.10 -7.17 -4.39
N PHE A 95 -5.66 -7.69 -5.54
CA PHE A 95 -6.18 -8.90 -6.16
C PHE A 95 -5.28 -10.08 -5.83
N GLN A 96 -5.80 -11.00 -5.03
CA GLN A 96 -5.12 -12.21 -4.60
C GLN A 96 -5.59 -13.39 -5.44
N PRO A 97 -4.69 -14.10 -6.16
CA PRO A 97 -5.07 -15.33 -6.85
C PRO A 97 -5.48 -16.40 -5.82
N VAL A 98 -6.59 -17.08 -6.09
CA VAL A 98 -7.18 -18.06 -5.16
C VAL A 98 -6.43 -19.39 -5.18
N ASN A 99 -6.12 -19.89 -6.38
CA ASN A 99 -5.58 -21.25 -6.56
C ASN A 99 -4.05 -21.30 -6.50
N ASP A 100 -3.37 -20.15 -6.57
CA ASP A 100 -1.92 -20.12 -6.55
C ASP A 100 -1.37 -20.36 -5.14
N PRO A 101 -0.38 -21.24 -4.98
CA PRO A 101 0.33 -21.39 -3.72
C PRO A 101 1.14 -20.13 -3.40
N TYR A 102 1.36 -19.89 -2.12
CA TYR A 102 2.20 -18.78 -1.68
C TYR A 102 3.65 -18.98 -2.14
N ARG A 103 4.26 -17.88 -2.60
CA ARG A 103 5.67 -17.77 -2.92
C ARG A 103 6.20 -16.51 -2.25
N GLY A 104 7.35 -16.63 -1.59
CA GLY A 104 8.03 -15.47 -1.02
C GLY A 104 8.58 -14.56 -2.12
N GLY A 105 8.66 -13.25 -1.83
CA GLY A 105 9.16 -12.25 -2.78
C GLY A 105 8.06 -11.65 -3.66
N SER A 106 8.49 -11.04 -4.77
CA SER A 106 7.57 -10.41 -5.74
C SER A 106 6.79 -11.48 -6.51
N SER A 107 5.48 -11.29 -6.64
CA SER A 107 4.61 -12.16 -7.45
C SER A 107 3.92 -11.33 -8.53
N PRO A 108 4.11 -11.66 -9.82
CA PRO A 108 3.44 -10.95 -10.92
C PRO A 108 1.92 -11.20 -10.94
N LYS A 109 1.44 -12.21 -10.21
CA LYS A 109 0.01 -12.54 -10.12
C LYS A 109 -0.70 -11.84 -8.96
N LEU A 110 0.06 -11.34 -7.97
CA LEU A 110 -0.50 -10.56 -6.87
C LEU A 110 -0.58 -9.10 -7.29
N LEU A 111 -1.75 -8.66 -7.74
CA LEU A 111 -1.92 -7.33 -8.30
C LEU A 111 -2.38 -6.34 -7.24
N LYS A 112 -1.89 -5.12 -7.33
CA LYS A 112 -2.38 -3.97 -6.57
C LYS A 112 -2.86 -2.93 -7.56
N TRP A 113 -4.10 -2.47 -7.39
CA TRP A 113 -4.61 -1.31 -8.10
C TRP A 113 -4.70 -0.16 -7.11
N LYS A 114 -4.21 1.01 -7.51
CA LYS A 114 -4.33 2.27 -6.78
C LYS A 114 -4.99 3.30 -7.71
N PRO A 115 -5.83 4.20 -7.18
CA PRO A 115 -6.23 5.39 -7.92
C PRO A 115 -4.98 6.13 -8.44
N PRO A 116 -4.95 6.55 -9.72
CA PRO A 116 -3.77 7.22 -10.30
C PRO A 116 -3.25 8.40 -9.49
N GLU A 117 -4.16 9.15 -8.87
CA GLU A 117 -3.89 10.30 -8.00
C GLU A 117 -3.18 9.93 -6.68
N LEU A 118 -3.22 8.68 -6.26
CA LEU A 118 -2.54 8.17 -5.05
C LEU A 118 -1.20 7.51 -5.37
N ASN A 119 -0.75 7.51 -6.62
CA ASN A 119 0.57 7.02 -6.98
C ASN A 119 1.64 8.04 -6.60
N SER A 120 2.62 7.58 -5.84
CA SER A 120 3.75 8.38 -5.37
C SER A 120 5.04 7.55 -5.35
N VAL A 121 6.17 8.25 -5.38
CA VAL A 121 7.51 7.68 -5.23
C VAL A 121 8.27 8.47 -4.19
N ASP A 122 9.00 7.77 -3.32
CA ASP A 122 9.90 8.41 -2.37
C ASP A 122 11.30 8.54 -2.98
N PHE A 123 11.77 9.77 -3.11
CA PHE A 123 13.06 10.12 -3.68
C PHE A 123 13.96 10.74 -2.62
N LEU A 124 15.27 10.52 -2.75
CA LEU A 124 16.25 11.36 -2.06
C LEU A 124 16.47 12.61 -2.92
N LEU A 125 16.22 13.79 -2.35
CA LEU A 125 16.39 15.06 -3.05
C LEU A 125 17.85 15.53 -2.96
N HIS A 126 18.46 15.83 -4.10
CA HIS A 126 19.72 16.58 -4.16
C HIS A 126 19.56 17.84 -4.98
N ILE A 127 19.77 18.99 -4.38
CA ILE A 127 19.66 20.28 -5.07
C ILE A 127 21.01 20.62 -5.69
N LYS A 128 21.03 20.85 -7.01
CA LYS A 128 22.23 21.28 -7.73
C LYS A 128 21.96 22.52 -8.58
N LYS A 129 23.00 23.30 -8.86
CA LYS A 129 22.94 24.36 -9.87
C LYS A 129 22.93 23.74 -11.26
N ASP A 130 22.03 24.20 -12.11
CA ASP A 130 22.02 23.83 -13.51
C ASP A 130 23.22 24.46 -14.22
N THR A 131 24.11 23.60 -14.72
CA THR A 131 25.38 23.97 -15.37
C THR A 131 25.34 23.80 -16.88
N ARG A 132 24.15 23.50 -17.45
CA ARG A 132 24.00 23.32 -18.90
C ARG A 132 24.23 24.66 -19.63
N PRO A 133 24.92 24.66 -20.79
CA PRO A 133 25.11 25.86 -21.59
C PRO A 133 23.78 26.55 -21.93
N GLY A 134 23.65 27.84 -21.62
CA GLY A 134 22.41 28.62 -21.81
C GLY A 134 21.44 28.61 -20.63
N SER A 135 21.74 27.90 -19.54
CA SER A 135 20.93 27.96 -18.31
C SER A 135 21.25 29.22 -17.50
N LEU A 136 20.23 29.85 -16.91
CA LEU A 136 20.36 31.04 -16.06
C LEU A 136 20.98 30.74 -14.67
N GLY A 137 21.63 29.59 -14.49
CA GLY A 137 22.18 29.14 -13.20
C GLY A 137 21.08 28.80 -12.18
N THR A 138 19.90 28.37 -12.65
CA THR A 138 18.78 28.01 -11.79
C THR A 138 19.07 26.74 -10.99
N LEU A 139 18.47 26.62 -9.81
CA LEU A 139 18.55 25.40 -9.02
C LEU A 139 17.59 24.35 -9.59
N ILE A 140 18.05 23.11 -9.66
CA ILE A 140 17.27 21.95 -10.08
C ILE A 140 17.34 20.87 -8.98
N GLY A 141 16.19 20.26 -8.69
CA GLY A 141 16.10 19.16 -7.73
C GLY A 141 16.31 17.84 -8.45
N HIS A 142 17.39 17.14 -8.12
CA HIS A 142 17.65 15.80 -8.62
C HIS A 142 16.88 14.80 -7.74
N LEU A 143 16.00 14.01 -8.35
CA LEU A 143 15.25 12.97 -7.67
C LEU A 143 16.03 11.65 -7.78
N MET A 144 16.57 11.18 -6.66
CA MET A 144 17.42 9.98 -6.60
C MET A 144 16.66 8.77 -6.06
N VAL A 145 17.01 7.59 -6.56
CA VAL A 145 16.47 6.28 -6.16
C VAL A 145 17.60 5.32 -5.81
N THR A 146 17.32 4.26 -5.07
CA THR A 146 18.32 3.21 -4.84
C THR A 146 18.49 2.35 -6.09
N GLY A 147 19.72 1.88 -6.36
CA GLY A 147 20.04 1.08 -7.54
C GLY A 147 20.31 1.87 -8.83
N LEU A 148 20.36 3.21 -8.77
CA LEU A 148 20.77 4.07 -9.88
C LEU A 148 21.69 5.19 -9.39
N HIS A 149 22.88 5.33 -9.99
CA HIS A 149 23.84 6.38 -9.60
C HIS A 149 23.47 7.76 -10.15
N ALA A 150 22.77 7.82 -11.28
CA ALA A 150 22.28 9.05 -11.88
C ALA A 150 20.91 9.46 -11.28
N PRO A 151 20.50 10.74 -11.42
CA PRO A 151 19.14 11.14 -11.10
C PRO A 151 18.13 10.31 -11.90
N PHE A 152 17.11 9.82 -11.22
CA PHE A 152 15.99 9.14 -11.85
C PHE A 152 15.15 10.12 -12.68
N ASP A 153 14.92 11.31 -12.13
CA ASP A 153 14.18 12.39 -12.74
C ASP A 153 14.51 13.73 -12.06
N TYR A 154 13.81 14.79 -12.44
CA TYR A 154 14.01 16.13 -11.92
C TYR A 154 12.70 16.76 -11.42
N ILE A 155 12.82 17.58 -10.38
CA ILE A 155 11.74 18.43 -9.88
C ILE A 155 12.12 19.90 -10.01
N LYS A 156 11.16 20.73 -10.41
CA LYS A 156 11.33 22.19 -10.45
C LYS A 156 11.47 22.71 -9.02
N MET A 157 12.54 23.47 -8.76
CA MET A 157 12.78 24.01 -7.43
C MET A 157 11.84 25.17 -7.08
N THR A 158 11.36 25.15 -5.84
CA THR A 158 10.63 26.24 -5.19
C THR A 158 11.34 26.62 -3.89
N LYS A 159 11.03 27.80 -3.33
CA LYS A 159 11.62 28.24 -2.06
C LYS A 159 11.36 27.24 -0.92
N ASP A 160 10.15 26.67 -0.89
CA ASP A 160 9.77 25.71 0.15
C ASP A 160 10.51 24.36 0.04
N LEU A 161 10.95 24.00 -1.16
CA LEU A 161 11.69 22.76 -1.40
C LEU A 161 13.14 22.82 -0.92
N MET A 162 13.71 24.02 -0.77
CA MET A 162 15.13 24.22 -0.43
C MET A 162 15.55 23.54 0.88
N LYS A 163 14.64 23.44 1.85
CA LYS A 163 14.90 22.85 3.18
C LYS A 163 14.95 21.33 3.21
N TYR A 164 14.65 20.67 2.08
CA TYR A 164 14.62 19.21 1.95
C TYR A 164 15.84 18.67 1.20
N ASP A 165 16.88 19.48 0.97
CA ASP A 165 18.13 18.97 0.39
C ASP A 165 18.75 17.87 1.26
N GLY A 166 19.13 16.76 0.64
CA GLY A 166 19.64 15.58 1.32
C GLY A 166 18.58 14.77 2.08
N LYS A 167 17.29 15.09 1.92
CA LYS A 167 16.20 14.39 2.61
C LYS A 167 15.38 13.51 1.67
N ILE A 168 14.70 12.52 2.24
CA ILE A 168 13.74 11.71 1.50
C ILE A 168 12.39 12.43 1.46
N ILE A 169 11.89 12.64 0.25
CA ILE A 169 10.62 13.30 -0.02
C ILE A 169 9.72 12.37 -0.81
N GLU A 170 8.42 12.40 -0.51
CA GLU A 170 7.40 11.72 -1.29
C GLU A 170 6.91 12.67 -2.39
N CYS A 171 6.89 12.20 -3.63
CA CYS A 171 6.42 12.97 -4.78
C CYS A 171 5.36 12.20 -5.56
N THR A 172 4.40 12.92 -6.12
CA THR A 172 3.43 12.42 -7.10
C THR A 172 3.62 13.15 -8.42
N VAL A 173 2.95 12.70 -9.48
CA VAL A 173 2.93 13.41 -10.78
C VAL A 173 1.59 14.10 -10.94
N ALA A 174 1.64 15.40 -11.23
CA ALA A 174 0.48 16.16 -11.64
C ALA A 174 0.87 17.15 -12.73
N ASP A 175 0.02 17.29 -13.75
CA ASP A 175 0.29 18.11 -14.95
C ASP A 175 1.59 17.72 -15.66
N GLY A 176 1.93 16.42 -15.65
CA GLY A 176 3.12 15.87 -16.29
C GLY A 176 4.45 16.15 -15.57
N ALA A 177 4.42 16.72 -14.36
CA ALA A 177 5.61 17.02 -13.57
C ALA A 177 5.53 16.46 -12.15
N TRP A 178 6.69 16.15 -11.57
CA TRP A 178 6.79 15.76 -10.17
C TRP A 178 6.39 16.92 -9.25
N LYS A 179 5.51 16.63 -8.28
CA LYS A 179 5.10 17.54 -7.21
C LYS A 179 5.42 16.92 -5.86
N PHE A 180 5.97 17.74 -4.97
CA PHE A 180 6.24 17.37 -3.58
C PHE A 180 4.93 17.16 -2.82
N LEU A 181 4.85 16.07 -2.05
CA LEU A 181 3.76 15.81 -1.12
C LEU A 181 4.21 16.08 0.32
N ARG A 182 5.26 15.39 0.78
CA ARG A 182 5.74 15.49 2.16
C ARG A 182 7.17 14.99 2.32
N GLU A 183 7.77 15.32 3.45
CA GLU A 183 9.02 14.69 3.91
C GLU A 183 8.70 13.30 4.49
N ARG A 184 9.58 12.33 4.23
CA ARG A 184 9.51 10.95 4.74
C ARG A 184 10.55 10.74 5.83
N THR A 185 10.32 11.33 7.01
CA THR A 185 11.18 11.13 8.18
C THR A 185 11.12 9.70 8.73
N ASP A 186 10.13 8.91 8.30
CA ASP A 186 9.95 7.49 8.61
C ASP A 186 10.81 6.55 7.75
N LYS A 187 11.58 7.09 6.79
CA LYS A 187 12.38 6.30 5.84
C LYS A 187 13.86 6.64 5.93
N ASP A 188 14.69 5.60 5.89
CA ASP A 188 16.15 5.72 5.82
C ASP A 188 16.70 5.67 4.38
N SER A 189 15.89 5.21 3.43
CA SER A 189 16.28 5.07 2.02
C SER A 189 15.14 5.40 1.05
N PRO A 190 15.43 6.00 -0.13
CA PRO A 190 14.43 6.21 -1.17
C PRO A 190 13.99 4.87 -1.79
N ASN A 191 12.94 4.90 -2.60
CA ASN A 191 12.47 3.71 -3.30
C ASN A 191 13.56 3.17 -4.26
N SER A 192 13.47 1.87 -4.57
CA SER A 192 14.31 1.24 -5.60
C SER A 192 13.98 1.75 -6.99
N TYR A 193 14.95 1.70 -7.89
CA TYR A 193 14.78 1.96 -9.31
C TYR A 193 13.58 1.18 -9.89
N GLN A 194 13.47 -0.11 -9.56
CA GLN A 194 12.40 -0.97 -10.06
C GLN A 194 11.03 -0.49 -9.55
N THR A 195 10.95 -0.07 -8.29
CA THR A 195 9.70 0.49 -7.73
C THR A 195 9.35 1.82 -8.38
N ALA A 196 10.31 2.72 -8.53
CA ALA A 196 10.10 4.04 -9.14
C ALA A 196 9.69 3.92 -10.62
N GLN A 197 10.31 3.01 -11.38
CA GLN A 197 9.91 2.72 -12.77
C GLN A 197 8.49 2.18 -12.85
N ALA A 198 8.14 1.18 -12.03
CA ALA A 198 6.79 0.61 -12.02
C ALA A 198 5.71 1.66 -11.70
N VAL A 199 5.99 2.58 -10.77
CA VAL A 199 5.07 3.68 -10.46
C VAL A 199 5.00 4.68 -11.62
N LYS A 200 6.13 5.06 -12.23
CA LYS A 200 6.16 5.97 -13.38
C LYS A 200 5.40 5.40 -14.58
N GLU A 201 5.50 4.10 -14.83
CA GLU A 201 4.71 3.40 -15.85
C GLU A 201 3.22 3.40 -15.51
N SER A 202 2.84 3.13 -14.26
CA SER A 202 1.44 3.17 -13.82
C SER A 202 0.82 4.57 -13.91
N ILE A 203 1.63 5.62 -13.78
CA ILE A 203 1.19 7.01 -13.98
C ILE A 203 1.04 7.33 -15.48
N ARG A 204 1.94 6.82 -16.32
CA ARG A 204 1.93 7.04 -17.77
C ARG A 204 0.78 6.31 -18.46
N PHE A 205 0.44 5.12 -17.97
CA PHE A 205 -0.64 4.28 -18.50
C PHE A 205 -1.62 3.92 -17.37
N PRO A 206 -2.39 4.89 -16.87
CA PRO A 206 -3.26 4.68 -15.72
C PRO A 206 -4.42 3.75 -16.10
N VAL A 207 -4.65 2.74 -15.28
CA VAL A 207 -5.94 2.03 -15.24
C VAL A 207 -6.85 2.84 -14.33
N THR A 208 -7.82 3.55 -14.88
CA THR A 208 -8.76 4.33 -14.07
C THR A 208 -9.72 3.42 -13.31
N GLN A 209 -10.43 3.96 -12.32
CA GLN A 209 -11.49 3.21 -11.63
C GLN A 209 -12.54 2.72 -12.63
N SER A 210 -12.95 3.57 -13.59
CA SER A 210 -13.91 3.20 -14.62
C SER A 210 -13.42 2.04 -15.49
N ASP A 211 -12.15 2.04 -15.89
CA ASP A 211 -11.56 0.95 -16.68
C ASP A 211 -11.56 -0.36 -15.90
N LEU A 212 -11.17 -0.30 -14.62
CA LEU A 212 -11.17 -1.46 -13.72
C LEU A 212 -12.58 -2.04 -13.55
N LEU A 213 -13.55 -1.19 -13.24
CA LEU A 213 -14.94 -1.61 -13.03
C LEU A 213 -15.54 -2.20 -14.31
N LYS A 214 -15.27 -1.59 -15.46
CA LYS A 214 -15.68 -2.12 -16.76
C LYS A 214 -15.08 -3.50 -17.01
N PHE A 215 -13.76 -3.64 -16.83
CA PHE A 215 -13.07 -4.91 -17.02
C PHE A 215 -13.65 -6.01 -16.14
N VAL A 216 -13.84 -5.74 -14.85
CA VAL A 216 -14.41 -6.71 -13.91
C VAL A 216 -15.84 -7.06 -14.29
N LYS A 217 -16.69 -6.10 -14.67
CA LYS A 217 -18.06 -6.36 -15.09
C LYS A 217 -18.14 -7.28 -16.32
N GLU A 218 -17.20 -7.14 -17.25
CA GLU A 218 -17.14 -7.94 -18.49
C GLU A 218 -16.53 -9.33 -18.27
N HIS A 219 -15.63 -9.50 -17.28
CA HIS A 219 -14.81 -10.71 -17.10
C HIS A 219 -15.02 -11.46 -15.79
N SER A 220 -15.75 -10.90 -14.82
CA SER A 220 -16.16 -11.64 -13.62
C SER A 220 -17.15 -12.70 -14.05
N TYR A 221 -16.67 -13.94 -14.17
CA TYR A 221 -17.50 -15.09 -14.49
C TYR A 221 -18.68 -15.14 -13.50
N ARG A 222 -19.90 -15.15 -14.02
CA ARG A 222 -21.12 -15.41 -13.26
C ARG A 222 -21.55 -16.85 -13.57
N PRO A 223 -21.16 -17.86 -12.77
CA PRO A 223 -21.91 -19.09 -12.77
C PRO A 223 -23.26 -18.76 -12.13
N PHE A 224 -24.30 -18.69 -12.97
CA PHE A 224 -25.73 -18.73 -12.67
C PHE A 224 -26.20 -18.20 -11.30
#